data_AF-A0A2V7U8A4-F1
#
_entry.id   AF-A0A2V7U8A4-F1
#
_cell.length_a   1.000
_cell.length_b   1.000
_cell.length_c   1.000
_cell.angle_alpha   90.00
_cell.angle_beta   90.00
_cell.angle_gamma   90.00
#
_symmetry.space_group_name_H-M   'P 1'
#
loop_
_entity.id
_entity.type
_entity.pdbx_description
1 polymer ?
#
loop_
_entity_poly.entity_id
_entity_poly.type
_entity_poly.pdbx_seq_one_letter_code
_entity_poly.pdbx_strand_id
1 'polypeptide(L)'
;MLPGVNRVYAHEGKDYHLQAEDLGTEQACFEARVYDGGSVLWHKRISYADLVAQKLPKLEQDEALRSLMEKTLHTVQAAIAKGKLA
;
A
#
# COMPACT_ATOMS: atom_id res chain seq x y z
N MET A 1 12.38 -2.74 -8.34
CA MET A 1 11.03 -2.71 -7.73
C MET A 1 11.09 -3.50 -6.43
N LEU A 2 10.36 -3.07 -5.41
CA LEU A 2 10.29 -3.71 -4.11
C LEU A 2 9.18 -4.79 -4.10
N PRO A 3 9.36 -5.95 -3.46
CA PRO A 3 8.28 -6.92 -3.29
C PRO A 3 7.07 -6.29 -2.58
N GLY A 4 5.88 -6.50 -3.15
CA GLY A 4 4.63 -5.97 -2.63
C GLY A 4 4.29 -6.45 -1.22
N VAL A 5 3.48 -5.66 -0.51
CA VAL A 5 2.96 -5.99 0.82
C VAL A 5 1.53 -6.48 0.65
N ASN A 6 1.21 -7.67 1.14
CA ASN A 6 -0.13 -8.24 1.11
C ASN A 6 -0.60 -8.51 2.54
N ARG A 7 -1.87 -8.21 2.85
CA ARG A 7 -2.52 -8.51 4.13
C ARG A 7 -3.96 -8.94 3.90
N VAL A 8 -4.46 -9.83 4.75
CA VAL A 8 -5.89 -10.14 4.84
C VAL A 8 -6.41 -9.47 6.11
N TYR A 9 -7.55 -8.80 6.01
CA TYR A 9 -8.21 -8.12 7.11
C TYR A 9 -9.66 -8.56 7.22
N ALA A 10 -9.97 -9.37 8.24
CA ALA A 10 -11.32 -9.78 8.56
C ALA A 10 -12.08 -8.66 9.29
N HIS A 11 -13.21 -8.22 8.75
CA HIS A 11 -14.07 -7.21 9.36
C HIS A 11 -15.52 -7.39 8.92
N GLU A 12 -16.46 -7.35 9.87
CA GLU A 12 -17.91 -7.47 9.62
C GLU A 12 -18.31 -8.70 8.77
N GLY A 13 -17.64 -9.84 8.99
CA GLY A 13 -17.93 -11.09 8.27
C GLY A 13 -17.38 -11.13 6.84
N LYS A 14 -16.55 -10.16 6.44
CA LYS A 14 -15.83 -10.14 5.16
C LYS A 14 -14.32 -10.22 5.37
N ASP A 15 -13.64 -10.83 4.41
CA ASP A 15 -12.17 -10.88 4.34
C ASP A 15 -11.68 -9.93 3.24
N TYR A 16 -11.19 -8.76 3.65
CA TYR A 16 -10.61 -7.78 2.74
C TYR A 16 -9.16 -8.14 2.43
N HIS A 17 -8.81 -8.26 1.15
CA HIS A 17 -7.42 -8.41 0.74
C HIS A 17 -6.82 -7.03 0.45
N LEU A 18 -5.78 -6.67 1.18
CA LEU A 18 -5.08 -5.41 1.08
C LEU A 18 -3.73 -5.63 0.43
N GLN A 19 -3.43 -4.87 -0.63
CA GLN A 19 -2.19 -4.98 -1.37
C GLN A 19 -1.55 -3.61 -1.52
N ALA A 20 -0.23 -3.53 -1.36
CA ALA A 20 0.58 -2.41 -1.82
C ALA A 20 1.64 -2.93 -2.80
N GLU A 21 1.73 -2.35 -3.99
CA GLU A 21 2.62 -2.78 -5.08
C GLU A 21 3.49 -1.62 -5.57
N ASP A 22 4.82 -1.75 -5.46
CA ASP A 22 5.76 -0.76 -6.00
C ASP A 22 5.74 -0.79 -7.53
N LEU A 23 5.51 0.37 -8.18
CA LEU A 23 5.50 0.53 -9.63
C LEU A 23 6.87 0.91 -10.21
N GLY A 24 7.90 0.94 -9.37
CA GLY A 24 9.28 1.20 -9.74
C GLY A 24 9.67 2.67 -9.69
N THR A 25 10.98 2.90 -9.62
CA THR A 25 11.59 4.21 -9.39
C THR A 25 11.40 5.18 -10.55
N GLU A 26 11.12 4.71 -11.75
CA GLU A 26 10.79 5.56 -12.91
C GLU A 26 9.47 6.32 -12.69
N GLN A 27 8.46 5.64 -12.15
CA GLN A 27 7.18 6.26 -11.78
C GLN A 27 7.23 6.87 -10.38
N ALA A 28 8.16 6.40 -9.54
CA ALA A 28 8.29 6.76 -8.13
C ALA A 28 6.93 6.71 -7.39
N CYS A 29 6.16 5.66 -7.66
CA CYS A 29 4.83 5.46 -7.11
C CYS A 29 4.64 4.00 -6.71
N PHE A 30 3.80 3.76 -5.69
CA PHE A 30 3.22 2.46 -5.43
C PHE A 30 1.69 2.55 -5.49
N GLU A 31 1.02 1.44 -5.73
CA GLU A 31 -0.44 1.35 -5.73
C GLU A 31 -0.92 0.55 -4.53
N ALA A 32 -1.83 1.12 -3.75
CA ALA A 32 -2.55 0.44 -2.69
C ALA A 32 -3.93 0.01 -3.20
N ARG A 33 -4.35 -1.22 -2.94
CA ARG A 33 -5.63 -1.81 -3.38
C ARG A 33 -6.33 -2.54 -2.25
N VAL A 34 -7.66 -2.52 -2.28
CA VAL A 34 -8.56 -3.30 -1.44
C VAL A 34 -9.38 -4.20 -2.35
N TYR A 35 -9.43 -5.49 -2.05
CA TYR A 35 -10.29 -6.45 -2.73
C TYR A 35 -11.28 -7.11 -1.79
N ASP A 36 -12.44 -7.46 -2.32
CA ASP A 36 -13.45 -8.35 -1.72
C ASP A 36 -13.85 -9.39 -2.78
N GLY A 37 -13.60 -10.67 -2.51
CA GLY A 37 -13.93 -11.76 -3.44
C GLY A 37 -13.31 -11.62 -4.85
N GLY A 38 -12.13 -10.99 -4.97
CA GLY A 38 -11.46 -10.74 -6.25
C GLY A 38 -11.88 -9.45 -6.98
N SER A 39 -12.89 -8.74 -6.48
CA SER A 39 -13.28 -7.42 -7.00
C SER A 39 -12.48 -6.31 -6.33
N VAL A 40 -11.96 -5.35 -7.09
CA VAL A 40 -11.30 -4.16 -6.51
C VAL A 40 -12.38 -3.22 -5.97
N LEU A 41 -12.41 -3.03 -4.65
CA LEU A 41 -13.31 -2.08 -3.99
C LEU A 41 -12.74 -0.66 -3.96
N TRP A 42 -11.41 -0.58 -3.84
CA TRP A 42 -10.72 0.69 -3.75
C TRP A 42 -9.29 0.52 -4.23
N HIS A 43 -8.77 1.56 -4.87
CA HIS A 43 -7.35 1.66 -5.15
C HIS A 43 -6.91 3.12 -5.07
N LYS A 44 -5.63 3.32 -4.77
CA LYS A 44 -4.99 4.63 -4.79
C LYS A 44 -3.54 4.49 -5.19
N ARG A 45 -3.09 5.39 -6.05
CA ARG A 45 -1.67 5.58 -6.36
C ARG A 45 -1.07 6.59 -5.39
N ILE A 46 0.08 6.25 -4.82
CA ILE A 46 0.82 7.06 -3.85
C ILE A 46 2.22 7.30 -4.39
N SER A 47 2.60 8.57 -4.51
CA SER A 47 3.97 8.93 -4.90
C SER A 47 4.92 8.80 -3.71
N TYR A 48 6.13 8.35 -4.01
CA TYR A 48 7.30 8.40 -3.14
C TYR A 48 8.45 9.17 -3.81
N ALA A 49 8.16 10.08 -4.75
CA ALA A 49 9.18 10.86 -5.46
C ALA A 49 10.13 11.60 -4.51
N ASP A 50 9.63 12.12 -3.39
CA ASP A 50 10.43 12.76 -2.35
C ASP A 50 11.45 11.81 -1.72
N LEU A 51 11.14 10.51 -1.63
CA LEU A 51 12.05 9.50 -1.11
C LEU A 51 13.18 9.22 -2.11
N VAL A 52 12.88 9.21 -3.41
CA VAL A 52 13.90 9.09 -4.47
C VAL A 52 14.79 10.33 -4.51
N ALA A 53 14.20 11.52 -4.36
CA ALA A 53 14.91 12.80 -4.40
C ALA A 53 15.94 12.96 -3.28
N GLN A 54 15.76 12.29 -2.14
CA GLN A 54 16.71 12.28 -1.03
C GLN A 54 18.04 11.58 -1.35
N LYS A 55 18.10 10.78 -2.43
CA LYS A 55 19.30 10.03 -2.86
C LYS A 55 19.92 9.20 -1.73
N LEU A 56 19.07 8.61 -0.89
CA LEU A 56 19.48 7.71 0.18
C LEU A 56 20.22 6.49 -0.40
N PRO A 57 21.09 5.83 0.40
CA PRO A 57 21.57 4.50 0.08
C PRO A 57 20.39 3.58 -0.27
N LYS A 58 20.58 2.71 -1.27
CA LYS A 58 19.50 1.88 -1.83
C LYS A 58 18.75 1.09 -0.76
N LEU A 59 19.46 0.51 0.20
CA LEU A 59 18.88 -0.25 1.30
C LEU A 59 17.95 0.62 2.16
N GLU A 60 18.40 1.80 2.57
CA GLU A 60 17.61 2.74 3.38
C GLU A 60 16.37 3.24 2.61
N GLN A 61 16.52 3.49 1.31
CA GLN A 61 15.39 3.85 0.45
C GLN A 61 14.35 2.73 0.39
N ASP A 62 14.80 1.48 0.26
CA ASP A 62 13.92 0.31 0.18
C ASP A 62 13.20 0.05 1.52
N GLU A 63 13.88 0.23 2.65
CA GLU A 63 13.29 0.16 3.99
C GLU A 63 12.24 1.27 4.22
N ALA A 64 12.55 2.50 3.82
CA ALA A 64 11.63 3.62 3.92
C ALA A 64 10.38 3.41 3.04
N LEU A 65 10.56 2.92 1.81
CA LEU A 65 9.44 2.60 0.91
C LEU A 65 8.58 1.47 1.50
N ARG A 66 9.19 0.41 2.03
CA ARG A 66 8.48 -0.67 2.73
C ARG A 66 7.64 -0.13 3.89
N SER A 67 8.24 0.70 4.73
CA SER A 67 7.55 1.32 5.86
C SER A 67 6.35 2.17 5.41
N LEU A 68 6.50 2.93 4.33
CA LEU A 68 5.42 3.73 3.76
C LEU A 68 4.27 2.86 3.24
N MET A 69 4.58 1.77 2.52
CA MET A 69 3.58 0.82 2.03
C MET A 69 2.80 0.18 3.18
N GLU A 70 3.50 -0.29 4.23
CA GLU A 70 2.87 -0.89 5.41
C GLU A 70 1.99 0.08 6.19
N LYS A 71 2.46 1.31 6.41
CA LYS A 71 1.68 2.38 7.05
C LYS A 71 0.43 2.73 6.26
N THR A 72 0.54 2.71 4.93
CA THR A 72 -0.60 2.94 4.04
C THR A 72 -1.65 1.85 4.21
N LEU A 73 -1.26 0.58 4.20
CA LEU A 73 -2.21 -0.52 4.43
C LEU A 73 -2.83 -0.48 5.82
N HIS A 74 -2.07 -0.10 6.85
CA HIS A 74 -2.62 0.10 8.20
C HIS A 74 -3.68 1.22 8.23
N THR A 75 -3.44 2.32 7.51
CA THR A 75 -4.42 3.42 7.38
C THR A 75 -5.67 2.97 6.64
N VAL A 76 -5.52 2.15 5.59
CA VAL A 76 -6.63 1.55 4.84
C VAL A 76 -7.46 0.63 5.74
N GLN A 77 -6.82 -0.23 6.56
CA GLN A 77 -7.52 -1.04 7.57
C GLN A 77 -8.36 -0.18 8.52
N ALA A 78 -7.77 0.90 9.04
CA ALA A 78 -8.48 1.81 9.93
C ALA A 78 -9.64 2.55 9.25
N ALA A 79 -9.58 2.77 7.94
CA ALA A 79 -10.68 3.36 7.17
C ALA A 79 -11.80 2.35 6.92
N ILE A 80 -11.49 1.08 6.62
CA ILE A 80 -12.47 -0.01 6.54
C ILE A 80 -13.18 -0.17 7.89
N ALA A 81 -12.42 -0.24 8.99
CA ALA A 81 -12.97 -0.38 10.34
C ALA A 81 -13.91 0.77 10.78
N LYS A 82 -13.87 1.92 10.08
CA LYS A 82 -14.70 3.10 10.33
C LYS A 82 -15.84 3.24 9.30
N GLY A 83 -16.04 2.26 8.42
CA GLY A 83 -17.03 2.32 7.34
C GLY A 83 -16.76 3.43 6.31
N LYS A 84 -15.49 3.83 6.14
CA LYS A 84 -15.07 4.87 5.17
C LYS A 84 -14.57 4.29 3.85
N LEU A 85 -14.29 2.99 3.83
CA LEU A 85 -13.90 2.21 2.67
C LEU A 85 -14.66 0.89 2.74
N ALA A 86 -15.18 0.45 1.60
CA ALA A 86 -16.23 -0.57 1.43
C ALA A 86 -17.65 -0.02 1.58
#